data_AF-A0A1G7LDI2-F1
#
_entry.id   AF-A0A1G7LDI2-F1
#
_cell.length_a   1.000
_cell.length_b   1.000
_cell.length_c   1.000
_cell.angle_alpha   90.00
_cell.angle_beta   90.00
_cell.angle_gamma   90.00
#
_symmetry.space_group_name_H-M   'P 1'
#
loop_
_entity.id
_entity.type
_entity.pdbx_description
1 polymer ?
#
loop_
_entity_poly.entity_id
_entity_poly.type
_entity_poly.pdbx_seq_one_letter_code
_entity_poly.pdbx_strand_id
1 'polypeptide(L)'
;MDVRSDGGTGDRGGAVPPERFAGDLFLQLARRGWLVLEPARAQGVIDELERTLDEVRSRLRKLELSRKLRDAAGDQVAPDVDRIVVDAVFAGQLNADSWERALVELPKYIEAMRIAGRNAGEPR
;
A
#
# COMPACT_ATOMS: atom_id res chain seq x y z
N MET A 1 -18.00 42.30 28.37
CA MET A 1 -17.00 42.14 29.43
C MET A 1 -17.68 41.27 30.49
N ASP A 2 -17.46 39.98 30.68
CA ASP A 2 -16.53 38.99 30.15
C ASP A 2 -17.17 37.59 30.41
N VAL A 3 -17.22 36.70 29.40
CA VAL A 3 -16.34 35.51 29.24
C VAL A 3 -16.95 34.21 29.81
N ARG A 4 -17.41 33.40 28.85
CA ARG A 4 -17.18 31.96 28.63
C ARG A 4 -17.42 31.00 29.79
N SER A 5 -18.47 30.18 29.61
CA SER A 5 -18.50 28.81 30.12
C SER A 5 -17.74 27.90 29.16
N ASP A 6 -16.67 27.31 29.67
CA ASP A 6 -15.88 26.24 29.05
C ASP A 6 -16.33 24.88 29.61
N GLY A 7 -16.04 23.82 28.86
CA GLY A 7 -16.18 22.41 29.25
C GLY A 7 -17.42 21.73 28.66
N GLY A 8 -17.30 20.74 27.78
CA GLY A 8 -16.12 20.06 27.26
C GLY A 8 -16.54 18.81 26.49
N THR A 9 -15.59 18.28 25.72
CA THR A 9 -15.42 16.87 25.32
C THR A 9 -16.60 16.18 24.63
N GLY A 10 -16.48 15.65 23.43
CA GLY A 10 -15.32 15.49 22.58
C GLY A 10 -15.78 14.71 21.37
N ASP A 11 -15.39 15.18 20.19
CA ASP A 11 -15.24 14.31 19.04
C ASP A 11 -14.33 15.00 18.04
N ARG A 12 -13.05 14.95 18.33
CA ARG A 12 -12.06 14.91 17.28
C ARG A 12 -11.21 13.69 17.58
N GLY A 13 -11.84 12.53 17.50
CA GLY A 13 -11.15 11.37 16.96
C GLY A 13 -10.56 11.84 15.65
N GLY A 14 -9.30 12.30 15.70
CA GLY A 14 -8.51 12.57 14.51
C GLY A 14 -8.43 11.23 13.82
N ALA A 15 -9.39 10.98 12.92
CA ALA A 15 -9.36 9.87 12.01
C ALA A 15 -7.99 9.98 11.37
N VAL A 16 -7.08 9.11 11.78
CA VAL A 16 -5.78 8.96 11.14
C VAL A 16 -6.14 8.82 9.67
N PRO A 17 -5.79 9.79 8.81
CA PRO A 17 -6.21 9.72 7.43
C PRO A 17 -5.69 8.38 6.91
N PRO A 18 -6.52 7.59 6.20
CA PRO A 18 -6.13 6.27 5.72
C PRO A 18 -4.76 6.41 5.08
N GLU A 19 -3.78 5.65 5.58
CA GLU A 19 -2.35 5.82 5.28
C GLU A 19 -2.16 6.17 3.80
N ARG A 20 -1.94 7.45 3.50
CA ARG A 20 -1.95 7.91 2.12
C ARG A 20 -0.61 7.53 1.52
N PHE A 21 -0.65 6.60 0.57
CA PHE A 21 0.48 6.36 -0.31
C PHE A 21 0.96 7.68 -0.93
N ALA A 22 2.28 7.85 -0.99
CA ALA A 22 2.98 9.07 -1.35
C ALA A 22 3.99 8.85 -2.49
N GLY A 23 3.75 7.88 -3.39
CA GLY A 23 4.67 7.53 -4.47
C GLY A 23 5.00 8.71 -5.38
N ASP A 24 4.00 9.57 -5.68
CA ASP A 24 4.22 10.76 -6.49
C ASP A 24 5.13 11.79 -5.79
N LEU A 25 5.04 11.91 -4.46
CA LEU A 25 5.93 12.77 -3.68
C LEU A 25 7.36 12.22 -3.72
N PHE A 26 7.55 10.92 -3.50
CA PHE A 26 8.87 10.28 -3.55
C PHE A 26 9.53 10.44 -4.93
N LEU A 27 8.77 10.22 -6.01
CA LEU A 27 9.24 10.48 -7.37
C LEU A 27 9.65 11.93 -7.57
N GLN A 28 8.86 12.88 -7.08
CA GLN A 28 9.16 14.30 -7.19
C GLN A 28 10.45 14.67 -6.43
N LEU A 29 10.63 14.16 -5.21
CA LEU A 29 11.84 14.40 -4.42
C LEU A 29 13.08 13.80 -5.08
N ALA A 30 12.98 12.57 -5.60
CA ALA A 30 14.08 11.91 -6.28
C ALA A 30 14.48 12.64 -7.57
N ARG A 31 13.51 13.03 -8.41
CA ARG A 31 13.76 13.79 -9.65
C ARG A 31 14.36 15.17 -9.39
N ARG A 32 14.05 15.79 -8.25
CA ARG A 32 14.64 17.07 -7.82
C ARG A 32 16.04 16.93 -7.21
N GLY A 33 16.56 15.72 -7.06
CA GLY A 33 17.83 15.49 -6.36
C GLY A 33 17.76 15.74 -4.85
N TRP A 34 16.55 15.84 -4.29
CA TRP A 34 16.31 16.05 -2.85
C TRP A 34 16.24 14.75 -2.08
N LEU A 35 15.91 13.66 -2.75
CA LEU A 35 16.07 12.30 -2.22
C LEU A 35 17.37 11.71 -2.76
N VAL A 36 18.28 11.40 -1.84
CA VAL A 36 19.59 10.80 -2.13
C VAL A 36 19.79 9.63 -1.18
N LEU A 37 20.08 8.46 -1.74
CA LEU A 37 20.38 7.24 -0.97
C LEU A 37 21.71 6.68 -1.46
N GLU A 38 22.48 6.10 -0.54
CA GLU A 38 23.64 5.31 -0.93
C GLU A 38 23.21 4.16 -1.85
N PRO A 39 23.95 3.86 -2.95
CA PRO A 39 23.52 2.89 -3.96
C PRO A 39 23.17 1.50 -3.43
N ALA A 40 23.98 0.91 -2.53
CA ALA A 40 23.71 -0.41 -1.98
C ALA A 40 22.47 -0.40 -1.09
N ARG A 41 22.26 0.66 -0.30
CA ARG A 41 21.05 0.85 0.49
C ARG A 41 19.81 1.03 -0.39
N ALA A 42 19.91 1.79 -1.48
CA ALA A 42 18.83 1.95 -2.43
C ALA A 42 18.44 0.60 -3.04
N GLN A 43 19.44 -0.22 -3.42
CA GLN A 43 19.20 -1.56 -3.95
C GLN A 43 18.50 -2.47 -2.94
N GLY A 44 18.95 -2.50 -1.68
CA GLY A 44 18.31 -3.31 -0.64
C GLY A 44 16.83 -2.95 -0.43
N VAL A 45 16.50 -1.65 -0.45
CA VAL A 45 15.10 -1.18 -0.35
C VAL A 45 14.30 -1.57 -1.59
N ILE A 46 14.89 -1.48 -2.79
CA ILE A 46 14.25 -1.92 -4.03
C ILE A 46 13.90 -3.41 -3.97
N ASP A 47 14.83 -4.26 -3.53
CA ASP A 47 14.62 -5.71 -3.43
C ASP A 47 13.48 -6.07 -2.44
N GLU A 48 13.34 -5.31 -1.36
CA GLU A 48 12.22 -5.45 -0.42
C GLU A 48 10.88 -4.99 -1.01
N LEU A 49 10.87 -3.86 -1.72
CA LEU A 49 9.67 -3.34 -2.38
C LEU A 49 9.21 -4.25 -3.53
N GLU A 50 10.14 -4.82 -4.30
CA GLU A 50 9.83 -5.76 -5.37
C GLU A 50 9.24 -7.06 -4.82
N ARG A 51 9.81 -7.61 -3.75
CA ARG A 51 9.21 -8.76 -3.02
C ARG A 51 7.80 -8.45 -2.53
N THR A 52 7.61 -7.29 -1.94
CA THR A 52 6.28 -6.84 -1.46
C THR A 52 5.29 -6.72 -2.62
N LEU A 53 5.70 -6.15 -3.75
CA LEU A 53 4.86 -6.03 -4.93
C LEU A 53 4.45 -7.40 -5.49
N ASP A 54 5.34 -8.37 -5.49
CA ASP A 54 5.03 -9.73 -5.94
C ASP A 54 4.06 -10.44 -4.99
N GLU A 55 4.17 -10.21 -3.68
CA GLU A 55 3.18 -10.69 -2.71
C GLU A 55 1.80 -10.07 -2.95
N VAL A 56 1.72 -8.75 -3.14
CA VAL A 56 0.48 -8.03 -3.45
C VAL A 56 -0.17 -8.61 -4.70
N ARG A 57 0.61 -8.78 -5.78
CA ARG A 57 0.13 -9.40 -7.04
C ARG A 57 -0.36 -10.82 -6.83
N SER A 58 0.36 -11.62 -6.05
CA SER A 58 -0.02 -13.00 -5.75
C SER A 58 -1.35 -13.07 -5.00
N ARG A 59 -1.53 -12.22 -3.99
CA ARG A 59 -2.77 -12.15 -3.20
C ARG A 59 -3.96 -11.72 -4.05
N LEU A 60 -3.82 -10.68 -4.87
CA LEU A 60 -4.89 -10.22 -5.76
C LEU A 60 -5.30 -11.29 -6.79
N ARG A 61 -4.33 -12.01 -7.39
CA ARG A 61 -4.63 -13.14 -8.27
C ARG A 61 -5.44 -14.24 -7.58
N LYS A 62 -5.11 -14.57 -6.32
CA LYS A 62 -5.87 -15.56 -5.54
C LYS A 62 -7.29 -15.10 -5.24
N LEU A 63 -7.47 -13.83 -4.89
CA LEU A 63 -8.79 -13.23 -4.65
C LEU A 63 -9.64 -13.24 -5.93
N GLU A 64 -9.05 -12.88 -7.08
CA GLU A 64 -9.73 -12.89 -8.37
C GLU A 64 -10.13 -14.31 -8.79
N LEU A 65 -9.25 -15.30 -8.60
CA LEU A 65 -9.55 -16.70 -8.87
C LEU A 65 -10.67 -17.23 -7.98
N SER A 66 -10.62 -16.91 -6.67
CA SER A 66 -11.66 -17.31 -5.72
C SER A 66 -13.03 -16.72 -6.09
N ARG A 67 -13.05 -15.46 -6.54
CA ARG A 67 -14.26 -14.79 -7.06
C ARG A 67 -14.81 -15.52 -8.29
N LYS A 68 -13.97 -15.77 -9.30
CA LYS A 68 -14.36 -16.50 -10.52
C LYS A 68 -14.90 -17.89 -10.23
N LEU A 69 -14.29 -18.62 -9.28
CA LEU A 69 -14.76 -19.95 -8.88
C LEU A 69 -16.12 -19.89 -8.18
N ARG A 70 -16.34 -18.89 -7.31
CA ARG A 70 -17.65 -18.66 -6.68
C ARG A 70 -18.72 -18.33 -7.73
N ASP A 71 -18.41 -17.44 -8.66
CA ASP A 71 -19.33 -17.03 -9.73
C ASP A 71 -19.69 -18.23 -10.64
N ALA A 72 -18.74 -19.14 -10.87
CA ALA A 72 -18.95 -20.35 -11.67
C ALA A 72 -19.67 -21.49 -10.92
N ALA A 73 -19.48 -21.61 -9.61
CA ALA A 73 -20.05 -22.68 -8.79
C ALA A 73 -21.51 -22.41 -8.36
N GLY A 74 -21.96 -21.14 -8.36
CA GLY A 74 -23.24 -20.78 -7.75
C GLY A 74 -23.25 -21.04 -6.24
N ASP A 75 -24.44 -21.15 -5.65
CA ASP A 75 -24.68 -21.30 -4.19
C ASP A 75 -24.26 -22.67 -3.60
N GLN A 76 -23.50 -23.48 -4.35
CA GLN A 76 -23.00 -24.80 -3.93
C GLN A 76 -21.49 -24.76 -3.72
N VAL A 77 -21.04 -23.99 -2.73
CA VAL A 77 -19.64 -24.03 -2.27
C VAL A 77 -19.57 -24.93 -1.04
N ALA A 78 -18.71 -25.95 -1.08
CA ALA A 78 -18.48 -26.82 0.08
C ALA A 78 -17.92 -26.00 1.27
N PRO A 79 -18.41 -26.20 2.50
CA PRO A 79 -18.15 -25.32 3.65
C PRO A 79 -16.65 -25.20 4.03
N ASP A 80 -15.84 -26.20 3.69
CA ASP A 80 -14.39 -26.16 3.92
C ASP A 80 -13.63 -25.26 2.94
N VAL A 81 -14.13 -25.10 1.70
CA VAL A 81 -13.63 -24.10 0.75
C VAL A 81 -14.06 -22.71 1.18
N ASP A 82 -15.28 -22.61 1.71
CA ASP A 82 -15.86 -21.34 2.13
C ASP A 82 -15.09 -20.75 3.32
N ARG A 83 -14.59 -21.55 4.27
CA ARG A 83 -13.80 -21.06 5.42
C ARG A 83 -12.44 -20.47 5.03
N ILE A 84 -11.70 -21.14 4.14
CA ILE A 84 -10.38 -20.67 3.66
C ILE A 84 -10.54 -19.42 2.79
N VAL A 85 -11.60 -19.37 1.99
CA VAL A 85 -11.92 -18.22 1.15
C VAL A 85 -12.44 -17.06 2.00
N VAL A 86 -13.28 -17.29 3.00
CA VAL A 86 -13.82 -16.26 3.90
C VAL A 86 -12.73 -15.62 4.74
N ASP A 87 -11.76 -16.37 5.28
CA ASP A 87 -10.65 -15.76 6.04
C ASP A 87 -9.73 -14.92 5.14
N ALA A 88 -9.46 -15.37 3.90
CA ALA A 88 -8.69 -14.62 2.92
C ALA A 88 -9.44 -13.39 2.38
N VAL A 89 -10.76 -13.50 2.23
CA VAL A 89 -11.66 -12.44 1.77
C VAL A 89 -11.94 -11.43 2.88
N PHE A 90 -12.08 -11.82 4.15
CA PHE A 90 -12.21 -10.88 5.28
C PHE A 90 -10.91 -10.09 5.50
N ALA A 91 -9.75 -10.75 5.43
CA ALA A 91 -8.46 -10.06 5.51
C ALA A 91 -8.17 -9.18 4.28
N GLY A 92 -8.70 -9.55 3.10
CA GLY A 92 -8.55 -8.80 1.85
C GLY A 92 -9.56 -7.67 1.64
N GLN A 93 -10.81 -7.83 2.08
CA GLN A 93 -11.90 -6.85 1.91
C GLN A 93 -11.79 -5.67 2.86
N LEU A 94 -11.18 -5.85 4.04
CA LEU A 94 -10.90 -4.72 4.94
C LEU A 94 -9.91 -3.71 4.32
N ASN A 95 -9.24 -4.05 3.22
CA ASN A 95 -8.20 -3.24 2.59
C ASN A 95 -8.14 -3.39 1.04
N ALA A 96 -9.21 -3.80 0.35
CA ALA A 96 -9.16 -4.08 -1.10
C ALA A 96 -8.64 -2.87 -1.90
N ASP A 97 -9.13 -1.67 -1.58
CA ASP A 97 -8.65 -0.40 -2.13
C ASP A 97 -7.17 -0.14 -1.83
N SER A 98 -6.66 -0.62 -0.70
CA SER A 98 -5.25 -0.52 -0.31
C SER A 98 -4.36 -1.46 -1.13
N TRP A 99 -4.82 -2.67 -1.44
CA TRP A 99 -4.08 -3.63 -2.28
C TRP A 99 -3.98 -3.16 -3.74
N GLU A 100 -5.10 -2.69 -4.30
CA GLU A 100 -5.11 -2.13 -5.65
C GLU A 100 -4.26 -0.85 -5.73
N ARG A 101 -4.32 -0.01 -4.70
CA ARG A 101 -3.48 1.19 -4.64
C ARG A 101 -2.01 0.86 -4.44
N ALA A 102 -1.67 -0.18 -3.69
CA ALA A 102 -0.29 -0.67 -3.57
C ALA A 102 0.29 -1.11 -4.93
N LEU A 103 -0.52 -1.70 -5.82
CA LEU A 103 -0.07 -2.03 -7.19
C LEU A 103 0.34 -0.79 -8.00
N VAL A 104 -0.30 0.35 -7.74
CA VAL A 104 0.01 1.62 -8.41
C VAL A 104 1.19 2.32 -7.74
N GLU A 105 1.30 2.21 -6.42
CA GLU A 105 2.21 3.03 -5.60
C GLU A 105 3.57 2.38 -5.36
N LEU A 106 3.64 1.06 -5.17
CA LEU A 106 4.93 0.35 -5.01
C LEU A 106 5.87 0.55 -6.21
N PRO A 107 5.41 0.49 -7.48
CA PRO A 107 6.27 0.83 -8.62
C PRO A 107 6.84 2.25 -8.57
N LYS A 108 6.07 3.23 -8.05
CA LYS A 108 6.54 4.62 -7.91
C LYS A 108 7.66 4.72 -6.88
N TYR A 109 7.53 4.02 -5.75
CA TYR A 109 8.59 3.98 -4.75
C TYR A 109 9.85 3.29 -5.26
N ILE A 110 9.72 2.16 -5.96
CA ILE A 110 10.85 1.46 -6.58
C ILE A 110 11.60 2.41 -7.52
N GLU A 111 10.88 3.11 -8.40
CA GLU A 111 11.51 4.05 -9.33
C GLU A 111 12.13 5.25 -8.62
N ALA A 112 11.49 5.77 -7.56
CA ALA A 112 12.07 6.83 -6.74
C ALA A 112 13.38 6.41 -6.07
N MET A 113 13.46 5.17 -5.54
CA MET A 113 14.70 4.64 -4.96
C MET A 113 15.80 4.45 -6.01
N ARG A 114 15.44 3.99 -7.22
CA ARG A 114 16.39 3.87 -8.33
C ARG A 114 17.00 5.23 -8.71
N ILE A 115 16.17 6.27 -8.79
CA ILE A 115 16.65 7.64 -9.04
C ILE A 115 17.52 8.12 -7.88
N ALA A 116 17.06 7.94 -6.64
CA ALA A 116 17.78 8.41 -5.45
C ALA A 116 19.16 7.75 -5.26
N GLY A 117 19.30 6.47 -5.63
CA GLY A 117 20.59 5.77 -5.65
C GLY A 117 21.57 6.33 -6.68
N ARG A 118 21.06 6.77 -7.85
CA ARG A 118 21.89 7.42 -8.88
C ARG A 118 22.34 8.82 -8.45
N ASN A 119 21.47 9.58 -7.78
CA ASN A 119 21.78 10.93 -7.29
C ASN A 119 22.97 10.96 -6.31
N ALA A 120 23.33 9.84 -5.66
CA ALA A 120 24.50 9.77 -4.78
C ALA A 120 25.83 9.70 -5.54
N GLY A 121 25.81 9.30 -6.82
CA GLY A 121 26.99 9.19 -7.68
C GLY A 121 27.23 10.40 -8.58
N GLU A 122 26.29 11.34 -8.68
CA GLU A 122 26.44 12.55 -9.48
C GLU A 122 27.04 13.70 -8.64
N PRO A 123 28.15 14.33 -9.08
CA PRO A 123 28.64 15.55 -8.45
C PRO A 123 27.61 16.67 -8.64
N ARG A 124 27.19 17.31 -7.53
CA ARG A 124 26.30 18.47 -7.52
C ARG A 124 26.98 19.74 -8.03
#